data_AF-A0A918VTF0-F1
#
_entry.id   AF-A0A918VTF0-F1
#
_cell.length_a   1.000
_cell.length_b   1.000
_cell.length_c   1.000
_cell.angle_alpha   90.00
_cell.angle_beta   90.00
_cell.angle_gamma   90.00
#
_symmetry.space_group_name_H-M   'P 1'
#
loop_
_entity.id
_entity.type
_entity.pdbx_description
1 polymer ?
#
loop_
_entity_poly.entity_id
_entity_poly.type
_entity_poly.pdbx_seq_one_letter_code
_entity_poly.pdbx_strand_id
1 'polypeptide(L)'
;MDIIGHLKRGCITLAHIKIWILSFFISMNAFAYEIGPEIAGFAAVHQALTSNALVCLENNIDTKKPIKCADKVKSCIDRLAVKSSENLKNCFQTRKPSGLYLDKFSIDDLEKAVKWPDDPTYEAFGSGVAKFGAKMLQGCEGFLVKQKGLDNSIGLLCNTHFGNYQFWHAQSSTANESSKETRQKILDWAKFNYEVAVGKIEPQDDYCKYFRENESSISAIMKPENYPFCDERLIWGWVPKLIAKPYPAWDIATLYGVSCDNPFTSILGCKEELINNGSKRADNTVVSAIGALLHLIQDSFSQSHNVRGNCFDSNPESVDNPIPVSKIVCKPITRFTNYAEFDLNTQELEAQFNHDLSDDWPYIDDGCFSSSHSPIVDDPITASAKILWHIDKKSDWANDVLPDLESVFNIVEPSTTSGQGVCYAMPLD
;
A
#
# COMPACT_ATOMS: atom_id res chain seq x y z
N MET A 1 7.23 -64.54 18.17
CA MET A 1 7.88 -63.72 17.12
C MET A 1 6.86 -62.69 16.67
N ASP A 2 7.01 -61.48 17.21
CA ASP A 2 6.04 -60.38 17.19
C ASP A 2 5.98 -59.64 15.85
N ILE A 3 4.90 -59.83 15.10
CA ILE A 3 4.56 -59.00 13.92
C ILE A 3 3.38 -58.05 14.24
N ILE A 4 2.66 -58.28 15.34
CA ILE A 4 1.45 -57.51 15.71
C ILE A 4 1.81 -56.18 16.43
N GLY A 5 3.01 -56.04 16.98
CA GLY A 5 3.47 -54.84 17.68
C GLY A 5 3.80 -53.63 16.78
N HIS A 6 4.15 -53.85 15.51
CA HIS A 6 4.58 -52.76 14.61
C HIS A 6 3.43 -52.07 13.87
N LEU A 7 2.30 -52.75 13.64
CA LEU A 7 1.14 -52.14 12.95
C LEU A 7 0.34 -51.18 13.84
N LYS A 8 0.31 -51.39 15.17
CA LYS A 8 -0.37 -50.47 16.11
C LYS A 8 0.38 -49.14 16.31
N ARG A 9 1.71 -49.12 16.19
CA ARG A 9 2.50 -47.87 16.31
C ARG A 9 2.36 -46.99 15.07
N GLY A 10 2.22 -47.54 13.86
CA GLY A 10 2.06 -46.75 12.63
C GLY A 10 0.72 -46.00 12.53
N CYS A 11 -0.39 -46.59 13.02
CA CYS A 11 -1.71 -45.94 12.96
C CYS A 11 -1.87 -44.81 13.99
N ILE A 12 -1.22 -44.91 15.16
CA ILE A 12 -1.27 -43.87 16.19
C ILE A 12 -0.47 -42.64 15.75
N THR A 13 0.69 -42.81 15.09
CA THR A 13 1.47 -41.67 14.58
C THR A 13 0.76 -40.93 13.44
N LEU A 14 0.08 -41.65 12.53
CA LEU A 14 -0.70 -41.04 11.45
C LEU A 14 -1.95 -40.30 11.96
N ALA A 15 -2.60 -40.80 13.02
CA ALA A 15 -3.74 -40.13 13.65
C ALA A 15 -3.31 -38.86 14.41
N HIS A 16 -2.18 -38.91 15.14
CA HIS A 16 -1.65 -37.72 15.83
C HIS A 16 -1.16 -36.64 14.85
N ILE A 17 -0.54 -37.00 13.72
CA ILE A 17 -0.16 -36.06 12.67
C ILE A 17 -1.40 -35.42 12.04
N LYS A 18 -2.46 -36.19 11.76
CA LYS A 18 -3.72 -35.66 11.21
C LYS A 18 -4.43 -34.73 12.19
N ILE A 19 -4.43 -35.04 13.50
CA ILE A 19 -5.03 -34.18 14.53
C ILE A 19 -4.22 -32.89 14.70
N TRP A 20 -2.88 -32.94 14.68
CA TRP A 20 -2.04 -31.74 14.73
C TRP A 20 -2.23 -30.83 13.50
N ILE A 21 -2.30 -31.41 12.30
CA ILE A 21 -2.56 -30.67 11.07
C ILE A 21 -3.96 -30.03 11.13
N LEU A 22 -4.99 -30.78 11.56
CA LEU A 22 -6.35 -30.26 11.67
C LEU A 22 -6.46 -29.15 12.74
N SER A 23 -5.82 -29.32 13.89
CA SER A 23 -5.79 -28.31 14.95
C SER A 23 -5.02 -27.05 14.54
N PHE A 24 -3.90 -27.19 13.82
CA PHE A 24 -3.15 -26.07 13.24
C PHE A 24 -3.98 -25.32 12.19
N PHE A 25 -4.73 -26.03 11.33
CA PHE A 25 -5.65 -25.39 10.39
C PHE A 25 -6.84 -24.73 11.09
N ILE A 26 -7.40 -25.31 12.15
CA ILE A 26 -8.50 -24.71 12.90
C ILE A 26 -8.02 -23.45 13.65
N SER A 27 -6.83 -23.47 14.25
CA SER A 27 -6.26 -22.29 14.92
C SER A 27 -5.87 -21.19 13.95
N MET A 28 -5.32 -21.53 12.78
CA MET A 28 -5.05 -20.54 11.72
C MET A 28 -6.32 -19.93 11.13
N ASN A 29 -7.40 -20.71 10.99
CA ASN A 29 -8.68 -20.17 10.53
C ASN A 29 -9.36 -19.29 11.58
N ALA A 30 -9.25 -19.62 12.87
CA ALA A 30 -9.81 -18.79 13.95
C ALA A 30 -9.09 -17.45 14.04
N PHE A 31 -7.75 -17.46 14.01
CA PHE A 31 -6.92 -16.24 14.02
C PHE A 31 -7.08 -15.41 12.74
N ALA A 32 -7.20 -16.07 11.58
CA ALA A 32 -7.50 -15.40 10.31
C ALA A 32 -8.89 -14.77 10.23
N TYR A 33 -9.87 -15.30 10.98
CA TYR A 33 -11.22 -14.75 11.04
C TYR A 33 -11.26 -13.48 11.91
N GLU A 34 -10.31 -13.34 12.82
CA GLU A 34 -10.16 -12.18 13.71
C GLU A 34 -9.49 -11.00 12.98
N ILE A 35 -8.43 -11.25 12.20
CA ILE A 35 -7.62 -10.20 11.53
C ILE A 35 -8.13 -9.86 10.12
N GLY A 36 -8.83 -10.79 9.46
CA GLY A 36 -9.29 -10.61 8.08
C GLY A 36 -10.26 -9.43 7.85
N PRO A 37 -11.18 -9.12 8.78
CA PRO A 37 -12.03 -7.93 8.70
C PRO A 37 -11.27 -6.60 8.81
N GLU A 38 -10.19 -6.54 9.60
CA GLU A 38 -9.41 -5.32 9.88
C GLU A 38 -8.58 -4.88 8.66
N ILE A 39 -7.87 -5.84 8.04
CA ILE A 39 -7.10 -5.60 6.79
C ILE A 39 -8.04 -5.23 5.63
N ALA A 40 -9.25 -5.79 5.60
CA ALA A 40 -10.27 -5.41 4.63
C ALA A 40 -10.82 -3.98 4.87
N GLY A 41 -10.75 -3.47 6.10
CA GLY A 41 -11.18 -2.13 6.50
C GLY A 41 -10.28 -1.02 5.93
N PHE A 42 -8.96 -1.15 6.05
CA PHE A 42 -7.99 -0.18 5.52
C PHE A 42 -8.10 -0.04 4.00
N ALA A 43 -8.19 -1.17 3.31
CA ALA A 43 -8.40 -1.25 1.87
C ALA A 43 -9.72 -0.57 1.42
N ALA A 44 -10.70 -0.42 2.32
CA ALA A 44 -11.95 0.27 2.03
C ALA A 44 -11.84 1.80 2.15
N VAL A 45 -10.88 2.34 2.94
CA VAL A 45 -10.62 3.79 3.05
C VAL A 45 -10.14 4.34 1.72
N HIS A 46 -9.09 3.74 1.15
CA HIS A 46 -8.51 4.15 -0.12
C HIS A 46 -9.50 4.07 -1.28
N GLN A 47 -10.32 3.02 -1.29
CA GLN A 47 -11.42 2.89 -2.25
C GLN A 47 -12.43 4.02 -2.11
N ALA A 48 -12.87 4.32 -0.88
CA ALA A 48 -13.80 5.40 -0.64
C ALA A 48 -13.22 6.74 -1.08
N LEU A 49 -12.00 7.09 -0.67
CA LEU A 49 -11.32 8.33 -1.08
C LEU A 49 -11.18 8.44 -2.60
N THR A 50 -10.85 7.34 -3.28
CA THR A 50 -10.75 7.25 -4.73
C THR A 50 -12.09 7.50 -5.42
N SER A 51 -13.16 6.84 -4.95
CA SER A 51 -14.51 7.04 -5.47
C SER A 51 -15.01 8.47 -5.27
N ASN A 52 -14.71 9.08 -4.12
CA ASN A 52 -15.00 10.49 -3.84
C ASN A 52 -14.20 11.43 -4.77
N ALA A 53 -12.94 11.11 -5.06
CA ALA A 53 -12.10 11.90 -5.95
C ALA A 53 -12.59 11.88 -7.40
N LEU A 54 -13.06 10.73 -7.89
CA LEU A 54 -13.67 10.59 -9.22
C LEU A 54 -14.93 11.44 -9.35
N VAL A 55 -15.77 11.47 -8.32
CA VAL A 55 -16.97 12.33 -8.31
C VAL A 55 -16.58 13.81 -8.27
N CYS A 56 -15.52 14.17 -7.53
CA CYS A 56 -15.04 15.54 -7.59
C CYS A 56 -14.52 15.91 -8.99
N LEU A 57 -13.79 15.00 -9.63
CA LEU A 57 -13.28 15.19 -10.99
C LEU A 57 -14.43 15.39 -12.00
N GLU A 58 -15.49 14.57 -11.94
CA GLU A 58 -16.66 14.69 -12.81
C GLU A 58 -17.31 16.08 -12.70
N ASN A 59 -17.46 16.58 -11.47
CA ASN A 59 -18.05 17.89 -11.23
C ASN A 59 -17.20 19.07 -11.72
N ASN A 60 -15.95 18.83 -12.14
CA ASN A 60 -15.00 19.86 -12.57
C ASN A 60 -14.50 19.65 -14.01
N ILE A 61 -15.04 18.65 -14.73
CA ILE A 61 -14.53 18.18 -16.04
C ILE A 61 -14.46 19.29 -17.11
N ASP A 62 -15.43 20.20 -17.11
CA ASP A 62 -15.63 21.15 -18.22
C ASP A 62 -15.04 22.55 -17.99
N THR A 63 -14.58 22.91 -16.78
CA THR A 63 -14.31 24.35 -16.51
C THR A 63 -13.13 24.72 -15.62
N LYS A 64 -12.49 23.81 -14.84
CA LYS A 64 -11.27 24.11 -14.04
C LYS A 64 -10.66 22.84 -13.42
N LYS A 65 -9.37 22.90 -13.09
CA LYS A 65 -8.67 21.95 -12.20
C LYS A 65 -9.45 21.77 -10.88
N PRO A 66 -9.61 20.55 -10.33
CA PRO A 66 -10.41 20.31 -9.13
C PRO A 66 -9.93 21.14 -7.92
N ILE A 67 -10.89 21.67 -7.16
CA ILE A 67 -10.64 22.43 -5.92
C ILE A 67 -11.71 22.11 -4.87
N LYS A 68 -11.31 22.08 -3.59
CA LYS A 68 -12.21 22.01 -2.42
C LYS A 68 -13.27 20.89 -2.50
N CYS A 69 -12.82 19.68 -2.79
CA CYS A 69 -13.66 18.51 -2.91
C CYS A 69 -14.22 18.04 -1.55
N ALA A 70 -13.47 18.20 -0.46
CA ALA A 70 -13.88 17.71 0.86
C ALA A 70 -15.13 18.39 1.44
N ASP A 71 -15.41 19.66 1.11
CA ASP A 71 -16.59 20.39 1.63
C ASP A 71 -17.91 19.67 1.29
N LYS A 72 -17.97 19.07 0.09
CA LYS A 72 -19.15 18.30 -0.35
C LYS A 72 -19.29 17.01 0.45
N VAL A 73 -18.16 16.38 0.78
CA VAL A 73 -18.08 15.11 1.51
C VAL A 73 -18.45 15.32 2.98
N LYS A 74 -18.02 16.43 3.59
CA LYS A 74 -18.35 16.79 4.98
C LYS A 74 -19.85 16.75 5.24
N SER A 75 -20.63 17.37 4.35
CA SER A 75 -22.09 17.40 4.48
C SER A 75 -22.74 16.02 4.48
N CYS A 76 -22.09 15.03 3.86
CA CYS A 76 -22.55 13.66 3.88
C CYS A 76 -22.10 12.92 5.15
N ILE A 77 -20.82 13.03 5.53
CA ILE A 77 -20.29 12.43 6.75
C ILE A 77 -21.11 12.91 7.97
N ASP A 78 -21.35 14.22 8.07
CA ASP A 78 -22.15 14.83 9.14
C ASP A 78 -23.59 14.28 9.19
N ARG A 79 -24.18 13.94 8.03
CA ARG A 79 -25.55 13.37 7.95
C ARG A 79 -25.61 11.90 8.33
N LEU A 80 -24.57 11.14 8.01
CA LEU A 80 -24.57 9.69 8.20
C LEU A 80 -24.25 9.29 9.63
N ALA A 81 -23.63 10.17 10.44
CA ALA A 81 -23.34 9.94 11.86
C ALA A 81 -22.68 8.57 12.18
N VAL A 82 -22.01 7.95 11.20
CA VAL A 82 -21.54 6.56 11.29
C VAL A 82 -20.13 6.43 10.73
N LYS A 83 -19.29 5.72 11.50
CA LYS A 83 -17.87 5.43 11.28
C LYS A 83 -17.63 4.21 10.35
N SER A 84 -18.37 4.06 9.24
CA SER A 84 -18.16 2.90 8.35
C SER A 84 -17.83 3.28 6.91
N SER A 85 -16.91 2.52 6.32
CA SER A 85 -16.42 2.68 4.94
C SER A 85 -17.54 2.58 3.89
N GLU A 86 -18.48 1.68 4.13
CA GLU A 86 -19.66 1.44 3.28
C GLU A 86 -20.53 2.71 3.17
N ASN A 87 -20.63 3.48 4.26
CA ASN A 87 -21.39 4.72 4.28
C ASN A 87 -20.68 5.89 3.58
N LEU A 88 -19.34 5.94 3.61
CA LEU A 88 -18.58 6.91 2.80
C LEU A 88 -18.64 6.59 1.30
N LYS A 89 -18.68 5.31 0.92
CA LYS A 89 -18.98 4.92 -0.47
C LYS A 89 -20.39 5.37 -0.88
N ASN A 90 -21.35 5.29 0.05
CA ASN A 90 -22.72 5.75 -0.19
C ASN A 90 -22.86 7.29 -0.23
N CYS A 91 -21.84 8.06 0.17
CA CYS A 91 -21.92 9.51 0.16
C CYS A 91 -22.05 10.11 -1.23
N PHE A 92 -21.57 9.39 -2.24
CA PHE A 92 -21.76 9.78 -3.62
C PHE A 92 -22.23 8.57 -4.42
N GLN A 93 -23.34 8.73 -5.13
CA GLN A 93 -23.67 7.78 -6.18
C GLN A 93 -22.54 7.84 -7.21
N THR A 94 -21.76 6.77 -7.29
CA THR A 94 -20.62 6.69 -8.19
C THR A 94 -21.13 6.72 -9.63
N ARG A 95 -21.05 7.90 -10.24
CA ARG A 95 -21.02 8.01 -11.69
C ARG A 95 -19.58 8.24 -12.09
N LYS A 96 -19.17 7.49 -13.09
CA LYS A 96 -17.88 7.71 -13.71
C LYS A 96 -18.03 8.92 -14.63
N PRO A 97 -17.15 9.93 -14.55
CA PRO A 97 -17.12 10.98 -15.56
C PRO A 97 -16.97 10.36 -16.94
N SER A 98 -17.71 10.86 -17.91
CA SER A 98 -17.61 10.46 -19.32
C SER A 98 -16.79 11.47 -20.12
N GLY A 99 -16.04 11.01 -21.10
CA GLY A 99 -15.18 11.81 -21.98
C GLY A 99 -13.74 11.97 -21.49
N LEU A 100 -13.30 11.22 -20.48
CA LEU A 100 -11.93 11.26 -19.96
C LEU A 100 -11.07 10.13 -20.55
N TYR A 101 -9.75 10.29 -20.57
CA TYR A 101 -8.80 9.19 -20.79
C TYR A 101 -9.02 8.04 -19.79
N LEU A 102 -9.46 8.38 -18.57
CA LEU A 102 -9.81 7.42 -17.53
C LEU A 102 -11.04 6.57 -17.90
N ASP A 103 -11.79 6.89 -18.96
CA ASP A 103 -12.97 6.16 -19.43
C ASP A 103 -12.70 4.69 -19.76
N LYS A 104 -11.44 4.32 -20.01
CA LYS A 104 -11.05 2.94 -20.27
C LYS A 104 -11.06 2.01 -19.03
N PHE A 105 -11.01 2.55 -17.81
CA PHE A 105 -10.96 1.73 -16.57
C PHE A 105 -12.23 1.80 -15.74
N SER A 106 -12.85 0.69 -15.37
CA SER A 106 -14.03 0.77 -14.48
C SER A 106 -13.67 1.38 -13.11
N ILE A 107 -14.69 1.84 -12.37
CA ILE A 107 -14.47 2.30 -10.98
C ILE A 107 -13.89 1.15 -10.14
N ASP A 108 -14.37 -0.07 -10.35
CA ASP A 108 -13.87 -1.28 -9.69
C ASP A 108 -12.39 -1.54 -10.00
N ASP A 109 -11.93 -1.26 -11.22
CA ASP A 109 -10.51 -1.39 -11.58
C ASP A 109 -9.65 -0.42 -10.78
N LEU A 110 -10.07 0.84 -10.65
CA LEU A 110 -9.36 1.86 -9.85
C LEU A 110 -9.42 1.56 -8.35
N GLU A 111 -10.58 1.15 -7.85
CA GLU A 111 -10.77 0.72 -6.45
C GLU A 111 -9.95 -0.53 -6.11
N LYS A 112 -9.69 -1.41 -7.08
CA LYS A 112 -8.78 -2.54 -6.90
C LYS A 112 -7.33 -2.08 -6.97
N ALA A 113 -6.97 -1.25 -7.94
CA ALA A 113 -5.60 -0.79 -8.15
C ALA A 113 -5.06 0.09 -7.01
N VAL A 114 -5.91 0.89 -6.34
CA VAL A 114 -5.46 1.72 -5.20
C VAL A 114 -4.98 0.89 -4.00
N LYS A 115 -5.27 -0.41 -3.96
CA LYS A 115 -4.78 -1.33 -2.93
C LYS A 115 -3.41 -1.91 -3.25
N TRP A 116 -2.91 -1.66 -4.46
CA TRP A 116 -1.73 -2.36 -4.94
C TRP A 116 -0.50 -2.12 -4.05
N PRO A 117 -0.19 -0.92 -3.51
CA PRO A 117 0.97 -0.81 -2.61
C PRO A 117 0.86 -1.60 -1.30
N ASP A 118 -0.35 -1.69 -0.71
CA ASP A 118 -0.63 -2.50 0.49
C ASP A 118 -0.60 -4.00 0.20
N ASP A 119 -1.09 -4.37 -0.98
CA ASP A 119 -1.18 -5.75 -1.42
C ASP A 119 -0.64 -5.88 -2.84
N PRO A 120 0.69 -5.72 -3.03
CA PRO A 120 1.31 -5.68 -4.35
C PRO A 120 1.31 -7.04 -5.04
N THR A 121 0.79 -8.04 -4.33
CA THR A 121 0.73 -9.43 -4.71
C THR A 121 -0.70 -9.97 -4.77
N TYR A 122 -1.70 -9.12 -4.51
CA TYR A 122 -3.12 -9.46 -4.49
C TYR A 122 -3.47 -10.67 -3.59
N GLU A 123 -2.78 -10.84 -2.45
CA GLU A 123 -2.97 -11.90 -1.45
C GLU A 123 -4.11 -11.64 -0.46
N ALA A 124 -4.54 -10.39 -0.27
CA ALA A 124 -5.54 -9.97 0.71
C ALA A 124 -7.00 -10.18 0.25
N PHE A 125 -7.24 -11.08 -0.71
CA PHE A 125 -8.58 -11.35 -1.26
C PHE A 125 -9.05 -12.80 -1.04
N GLY A 126 -10.35 -12.95 -0.77
CA GLY A 126 -11.01 -14.25 -0.66
C GLY A 126 -10.38 -15.16 0.40
N SER A 127 -10.07 -16.40 0.03
CA SER A 127 -9.43 -17.37 0.93
C SER A 127 -7.94 -17.07 1.21
N GLY A 128 -7.35 -16.03 0.62
CA GLY A 128 -5.94 -15.64 0.79
C GLY A 128 -5.66 -14.81 2.05
N VAL A 129 -6.67 -14.15 2.62
CA VAL A 129 -6.55 -13.24 3.78
C VAL A 129 -5.88 -13.90 4.98
N ALA A 130 -6.24 -15.16 5.28
CA ALA A 130 -5.62 -15.95 6.35
C ALA A 130 -4.11 -16.11 6.18
N LYS A 131 -3.68 -16.28 4.94
CA LYS A 131 -2.27 -16.45 4.57
C LYS A 131 -1.55 -15.10 4.57
N PHE A 132 -2.20 -14.04 4.12
CA PHE A 132 -1.68 -12.67 4.20
C PHE A 132 -1.36 -12.29 5.65
N GLY A 133 -2.34 -12.44 6.57
CA GLY A 133 -2.13 -12.18 8.00
C GLY A 133 -1.01 -13.04 8.59
N ALA A 134 -0.99 -14.35 8.33
CA ALA A 134 0.09 -15.22 8.81
C ALA A 134 1.48 -14.83 8.26
N LYS A 135 1.56 -14.35 7.02
CA LYS A 135 2.82 -13.89 6.41
C LYS A 135 3.30 -12.57 6.96
N MET A 136 2.40 -11.62 7.19
CA MET A 136 2.73 -10.34 7.83
C MET A 136 3.28 -10.59 9.25
N LEU A 137 2.68 -11.54 9.98
CA LEU A 137 3.02 -11.84 11.37
C LEU A 137 4.27 -12.71 11.56
N GLN A 138 4.55 -13.65 10.66
CA GLN A 138 5.64 -14.63 10.84
C GLN A 138 6.68 -14.61 9.73
N GLY A 139 6.36 -14.04 8.57
CA GLY A 139 7.19 -14.08 7.37
C GLY A 139 8.14 -12.91 7.27
N CYS A 140 7.67 -11.68 7.54
CA CYS A 140 8.45 -10.47 7.27
C CYS A 140 9.75 -10.38 8.07
N GLU A 141 9.74 -10.80 9.34
CA GLU A 141 10.92 -10.85 10.20
C GLU A 141 12.09 -11.61 9.54
N GLY A 142 11.84 -12.84 9.06
CA GLY A 142 12.85 -13.67 8.42
C GLY A 142 13.30 -13.20 7.03
N PHE A 143 12.52 -12.33 6.38
CA PHE A 143 12.85 -11.75 5.07
C PHE A 143 13.68 -10.48 5.18
N LEU A 144 13.32 -9.59 6.11
CA LEU A 144 14.01 -8.32 6.35
C LEU A 144 15.42 -8.56 6.92
N VAL A 145 15.57 -9.50 7.87
CA VAL A 145 16.87 -9.90 8.43
C VAL A 145 17.81 -10.46 7.35
N LYS A 146 17.27 -11.05 6.28
CA LYS A 146 18.05 -11.61 5.17
C LYS A 146 18.26 -10.64 4.00
N GLN A 147 17.76 -9.39 4.11
CA GLN A 147 17.86 -8.32 3.10
C GLN A 147 17.58 -8.81 1.67
N LYS A 148 16.58 -9.67 1.49
CA LYS A 148 16.38 -10.37 0.21
C LYS A 148 15.83 -9.48 -0.93
N GLY A 149 15.73 -8.16 -0.75
CA GLY A 149 15.14 -7.27 -1.76
C GLY A 149 13.75 -7.73 -2.18
N LEU A 150 13.42 -7.57 -3.47
CA LEU A 150 12.16 -8.01 -4.08
C LEU A 150 12.11 -9.52 -4.39
N ASP A 151 12.98 -10.33 -3.79
CA ASP A 151 12.96 -11.79 -3.97
C ASP A 151 11.63 -12.34 -3.43
N ASN A 152 10.74 -12.71 -4.36
CA ASN A 152 9.40 -13.26 -4.20
C ASN A 152 8.31 -12.33 -3.63
N SER A 153 7.07 -12.82 -3.63
CA SER A 153 5.88 -12.06 -3.23
C SER A 153 5.88 -11.60 -1.78
N ILE A 154 6.45 -12.41 -0.89
CA ILE A 154 6.61 -12.03 0.52
C ILE A 154 7.66 -10.92 0.62
N GLY A 155 8.73 -11.01 -0.18
CA GLY A 155 9.74 -9.99 -0.30
C GLY A 155 9.14 -8.62 -0.63
N LEU A 156 8.35 -8.52 -1.71
CA LEU A 156 7.72 -7.26 -2.12
C LEU A 156 6.76 -6.71 -1.06
N LEU A 157 5.82 -7.52 -0.56
CA LEU A 157 4.87 -7.12 0.48
C LEU A 157 5.57 -6.60 1.75
N CYS A 158 6.52 -7.36 2.29
CA CYS A 158 7.23 -6.96 3.52
C CYS A 158 8.12 -5.74 3.31
N ASN A 159 8.64 -5.54 2.09
CA ASN A 159 9.50 -4.42 1.78
C ASN A 159 8.76 -3.09 1.70
N THR A 160 7.50 -3.10 1.24
CA THR A 160 6.68 -1.89 1.19
C THR A 160 6.22 -1.46 2.58
N HIS A 161 5.94 -2.40 3.48
CA HIS A 161 5.43 -2.08 4.83
C HIS A 161 6.54 -1.86 5.87
N PHE A 162 7.64 -2.62 5.77
CA PHE A 162 8.66 -2.68 6.81
C PHE A 162 10.09 -2.58 6.27
N GLY A 163 10.26 -2.37 4.97
CA GLY A 163 11.57 -2.36 4.33
C GLY A 163 11.89 -1.05 3.63
N ASN A 164 12.76 -1.14 2.63
CA ASN A 164 13.28 0.04 1.93
C ASN A 164 12.25 0.74 1.04
N TYR A 165 11.08 0.14 0.81
CA TYR A 165 10.04 0.65 -0.10
C TYR A 165 8.91 1.38 0.61
N GLN A 166 9.05 1.68 1.91
CA GLN A 166 8.10 2.48 2.69
C GLN A 166 7.78 3.86 2.09
N PHE A 167 8.66 4.41 1.23
CA PHE A 167 8.34 5.62 0.48
C PHE A 167 7.15 5.46 -0.49
N TRP A 168 6.68 4.23 -0.74
CA TRP A 168 5.44 3.96 -1.47
C TRP A 168 4.18 4.33 -0.67
N HIS A 169 4.29 4.34 0.66
CA HIS A 169 3.26 4.72 1.63
C HIS A 169 3.51 6.12 2.23
N ALA A 170 4.30 6.94 1.53
CA ALA A 170 4.73 8.25 2.01
C ALA A 170 5.46 8.18 3.37
N GLN A 171 6.33 7.20 3.56
CA GLN A 171 7.16 7.02 4.76
C GLN A 171 8.64 6.98 4.42
N SER A 172 9.50 7.04 5.43
CA SER A 172 10.95 6.94 5.20
C SER A 172 11.40 5.50 5.02
N SER A 173 12.45 5.29 4.23
CA SER A 173 13.02 3.95 4.03
C SER A 173 13.84 3.47 5.23
N THR A 174 14.43 4.41 5.98
CA THR A 174 15.29 4.15 7.15
C THR A 174 15.02 5.18 8.24
N ALA A 175 15.40 4.90 9.49
CA ALA A 175 15.12 5.80 10.61
C ALA A 175 16.00 7.06 10.56
N ASN A 176 17.20 6.97 9.99
CA ASN A 176 18.15 8.08 9.89
C ASN A 176 17.94 8.97 8.65
N GLU A 177 16.95 8.68 7.81
CA GLU A 177 16.65 9.48 6.63
C GLU A 177 16.03 10.83 7.03
N SER A 178 16.57 11.92 6.47
CA SER A 178 15.99 13.26 6.67
C SER A 178 14.67 13.42 5.93
N SER A 179 13.79 14.29 6.43
CA SER A 179 12.50 14.57 5.78
C SER A 179 12.66 15.06 4.35
N LYS A 180 13.75 15.77 4.04
CA LYS A 180 14.09 16.16 2.67
C LYS A 180 14.38 14.96 1.75
N GLU A 181 15.16 13.99 2.23
CA GLU A 181 15.52 12.79 1.46
C GLU A 181 14.29 11.91 1.24
N THR A 182 13.51 11.67 2.30
CA THR A 182 12.25 10.90 2.21
C THR A 182 11.29 11.54 1.23
N ARG A 183 11.08 12.86 1.31
CA ARG A 183 10.25 13.60 0.36
C ARG A 183 10.76 13.45 -1.08
N GLN A 184 12.07 13.48 -1.30
CA GLN A 184 12.62 13.31 -2.65
C GLN A 184 12.29 11.91 -3.21
N LYS A 185 12.42 10.85 -2.40
CA LYS A 185 12.05 9.48 -2.81
C LYS A 185 10.57 9.36 -3.14
N ILE A 186 9.71 9.94 -2.32
CA ILE A 186 8.27 10.00 -2.53
C ILE A 186 7.94 10.69 -3.87
N LEU A 187 8.57 11.83 -4.15
CA LEU A 187 8.34 12.56 -5.40
C LEU A 187 8.90 11.85 -6.63
N ASP A 188 10.05 11.18 -6.52
CA ASP A 188 10.62 10.38 -7.60
C ASP A 188 9.76 9.14 -7.89
N TRP A 189 9.21 8.51 -6.85
CA TRP A 189 8.24 7.43 -6.97
C TRP A 189 6.93 7.89 -7.61
N ALA A 190 6.41 9.04 -7.18
CA ALA A 190 5.24 9.64 -7.80
C ALA A 190 5.50 9.98 -9.28
N LYS A 191 6.69 10.50 -9.62
CA LYS A 191 7.06 10.79 -11.01
C LYS A 191 7.04 9.53 -11.86
N PHE A 192 7.69 8.46 -11.38
CA PHE A 192 7.72 7.19 -12.07
C PHE A 192 6.31 6.67 -12.37
N ASN A 193 5.44 6.61 -11.36
CA ASN A 193 4.07 6.12 -11.55
C ASN A 193 3.26 7.04 -12.48
N TYR A 194 3.45 8.35 -12.39
CA TYR A 194 2.78 9.30 -13.28
C TYR A 194 3.20 9.09 -14.73
N GLU A 195 4.48 8.90 -14.99
CA GLU A 195 5.00 8.64 -16.33
C GLU A 195 4.49 7.31 -16.90
N VAL A 196 4.34 6.26 -16.08
CA VAL A 196 3.66 5.01 -16.48
C VAL A 196 2.17 5.28 -16.77
N ALA A 197 1.47 5.99 -15.89
CA ALA A 197 0.03 6.25 -16.00
C ALA A 197 -0.36 7.01 -17.29
N VAL A 198 0.48 7.97 -17.71
CA VAL A 198 0.23 8.78 -18.92
C VAL A 198 0.80 8.17 -20.20
N GLY A 199 1.53 7.05 -20.10
CA GLY A 199 2.16 6.34 -21.22
C GLY A 199 3.47 6.98 -21.71
N LYS A 200 4.23 7.65 -20.83
CA LYS A 200 5.61 8.08 -21.11
C LYS A 200 6.61 6.95 -20.86
N ILE A 201 6.32 6.08 -19.91
CA ILE A 201 7.00 4.81 -19.68
C ILE A 201 6.04 3.71 -20.12
N GLU A 202 6.50 2.85 -21.02
CA GLU A 202 5.67 1.79 -21.56
C GLU A 202 5.75 0.53 -20.66
N PRO A 203 4.65 -0.23 -20.49
CA PRO A 203 4.64 -1.44 -19.68
C PRO A 203 5.70 -2.48 -20.09
N GLN A 204 6.05 -2.54 -21.37
CA GLN A 204 7.07 -3.42 -21.93
C GLN A 204 8.51 -2.88 -21.86
N ASP A 205 8.72 -1.67 -21.33
CA ASP A 205 10.08 -1.13 -21.17
C ASP A 205 10.88 -1.98 -20.19
N ASP A 206 12.18 -2.13 -20.47
CA ASP A 206 13.10 -2.90 -19.62
C ASP A 206 13.26 -2.20 -18.26
N TYR A 207 12.89 -2.90 -17.20
CA TYR A 207 12.88 -2.37 -15.84
C TYR A 207 14.28 -1.94 -15.37
N CYS A 208 15.27 -2.81 -15.58
CA CYS A 208 16.63 -2.56 -15.10
C CYS A 208 17.35 -1.50 -15.92
N LYS A 209 17.07 -1.42 -17.22
CA LYS A 209 17.52 -0.33 -18.08
C LYS A 209 16.90 0.99 -17.65
N TYR A 210 15.60 1.04 -17.39
CA TYR A 210 14.93 2.26 -16.93
C TYR A 210 15.62 2.84 -15.69
N PHE A 211 15.76 2.06 -14.61
CA PHE A 211 16.37 2.55 -13.36
C PHE A 211 17.88 2.80 -13.44
N ARG A 212 18.55 2.27 -14.46
CA ARG A 212 19.97 2.57 -14.74
C ARG A 212 20.16 3.85 -15.54
N GLU A 213 19.28 4.14 -16.49
CA GLU A 213 19.39 5.30 -17.37
C GLU A 213 18.67 6.54 -16.83
N ASN A 214 17.65 6.35 -15.99
CA ASN A 214 16.89 7.41 -15.34
C ASN A 214 17.21 7.42 -13.84
N GLU A 215 18.43 7.83 -13.50
CA GLU A 215 18.89 7.88 -12.11
C GLU A 215 18.10 8.92 -11.30
N SER A 216 17.66 8.49 -10.12
CA SER A 216 16.86 9.25 -9.16
C SER A 216 17.18 8.78 -7.73
N SER A 217 16.59 9.41 -6.72
CA SER A 217 16.82 9.02 -5.32
C SER A 217 16.34 7.60 -4.97
N ILE A 218 15.47 7.01 -5.80
CA ILE A 218 14.94 5.66 -5.62
C ILE A 218 15.67 4.59 -6.44
N SER A 219 16.49 4.97 -7.43
CA SER A 219 17.03 4.02 -8.43
C SER A 219 17.88 2.91 -7.80
N ALA A 220 18.69 3.22 -6.79
CA ALA A 220 19.50 2.22 -6.08
C ALA A 220 18.65 1.25 -5.25
N ILE A 221 17.49 1.71 -4.75
CA ILE A 221 16.54 0.88 -3.98
C ILE A 221 15.73 -0.01 -4.93
N MET A 222 15.20 0.57 -6.01
CA MET A 222 14.38 -0.12 -7.02
C MET A 222 15.20 -1.14 -7.83
N LYS A 223 16.51 -0.92 -7.98
CA LYS A 223 17.44 -1.81 -8.68
C LYS A 223 18.76 -1.92 -7.90
N PRO A 224 18.83 -2.71 -6.83
CA PRO A 224 20.04 -2.89 -6.04
C PRO A 224 21.16 -3.56 -6.85
N GLU A 225 22.36 -3.60 -6.28
CA GLU A 225 23.48 -4.35 -6.87
C GLU A 225 23.13 -5.85 -6.94
N ASN A 226 23.51 -6.52 -8.03
CA ASN A 226 23.20 -7.93 -8.28
C ASN A 226 21.70 -8.26 -8.30
N TYR A 227 20.85 -7.31 -8.69
CA TYR A 227 19.42 -7.54 -8.80
C TYR A 227 19.13 -8.68 -9.79
N PRO A 228 18.57 -9.82 -9.33
CA PRO A 228 18.51 -11.04 -10.14
C PRO A 228 17.50 -10.92 -11.29
N PHE A 229 16.68 -9.87 -11.28
CA PHE A 229 15.57 -9.72 -12.20
C PHE A 229 15.93 -9.05 -13.54
N CYS A 230 17.18 -8.62 -13.72
CA CYS A 230 17.64 -7.92 -14.91
C CYS A 230 17.93 -8.81 -16.12
N ASP A 231 18.20 -10.09 -15.90
CA ASP A 231 18.51 -11.04 -16.97
C ASP A 231 17.48 -12.16 -17.03
N GLU A 232 17.39 -12.86 -18.15
CA GLU A 232 16.58 -14.07 -18.27
C GLU A 232 17.09 -15.15 -17.30
N ARG A 233 16.17 -15.77 -16.57
CA ARG A 233 16.45 -16.79 -15.55
C ARG A 233 15.85 -18.13 -15.95
N LEU A 234 16.47 -19.22 -15.50
CA LEU A 234 15.89 -20.56 -15.60
C LEU A 234 15.27 -20.93 -14.25
N ILE A 235 13.95 -21.16 -14.23
CA ILE A 235 13.27 -21.64 -13.03
C ILE A 235 13.09 -23.16 -13.13
N TRP A 236 13.56 -23.86 -12.09
CA TRP A 236 13.46 -25.31 -11.97
C TRP A 236 12.15 -25.68 -11.28
N GLY A 237 11.35 -26.52 -11.94
CA GLY A 237 10.18 -27.13 -11.31
C GLY A 237 10.60 -28.11 -10.19
N TRP A 238 9.73 -28.30 -9.20
CA TRP A 238 9.91 -29.25 -8.09
C TRP A 238 9.88 -30.73 -8.51
N VAL A 239 9.51 -31.02 -9.76
CA VAL A 239 9.61 -32.38 -10.33
C VAL A 239 11.04 -32.57 -10.85
N PRO A 240 11.85 -33.51 -10.30
CA PRO A 240 13.31 -33.52 -10.47
C PRO A 240 13.88 -33.81 -11.88
N LYS A 241 13.13 -33.63 -12.98
CA LYS A 241 13.64 -33.98 -14.33
C LYS A 241 12.92 -33.39 -15.55
N LEU A 242 11.98 -32.45 -15.42
CA LEU A 242 11.23 -31.97 -16.61
C LEU A 242 11.20 -30.43 -16.73
N ILE A 243 12.05 -29.96 -17.66
CA ILE A 243 12.05 -28.69 -18.39
C ILE A 243 12.23 -27.44 -17.51
N ALA A 244 13.48 -26.96 -17.43
CA ALA A 244 13.76 -25.58 -17.04
C ALA A 244 13.01 -24.65 -18.00
N LYS A 245 12.10 -23.82 -17.46
CA LYS A 245 11.38 -22.84 -18.27
C LYS A 245 12.16 -21.54 -18.27
N PRO A 246 12.42 -20.94 -19.45
CA PRO A 246 12.97 -19.60 -19.52
C PRO A 246 11.99 -18.63 -18.89
N TYR A 247 12.53 -17.74 -18.07
CA TYR A 247 11.80 -16.72 -17.35
C TYR A 247 12.40 -15.36 -17.73
N PRO A 248 11.64 -14.49 -18.41
CA PRO A 248 12.21 -13.27 -18.97
C PRO A 248 12.72 -12.31 -17.89
N ALA A 249 13.61 -11.41 -18.29
CA ALA A 249 13.95 -10.23 -17.52
C ALA A 249 12.68 -9.42 -17.20
N TRP A 250 12.69 -8.70 -16.08
CA TRP A 250 11.57 -7.85 -15.72
C TRP A 250 11.41 -6.68 -16.69
N ASP A 251 10.18 -6.48 -17.14
CA ASP A 251 9.73 -5.22 -17.71
C ASP A 251 8.98 -4.41 -16.63
N ILE A 252 8.61 -3.17 -16.95
CA ILE A 252 7.85 -2.31 -16.03
C ILE A 252 6.53 -2.97 -15.60
N ALA A 253 5.87 -3.70 -16.50
CA ALA A 253 4.62 -4.40 -16.22
C ALA A 253 4.78 -5.48 -15.13
N THR A 254 5.93 -6.13 -15.03
CA THR A 254 6.18 -7.14 -14.01
C THR A 254 6.05 -6.59 -12.59
N LEU A 255 6.46 -5.34 -12.34
CA LEU A 255 6.32 -4.70 -11.02
C LEU A 255 4.87 -4.78 -10.52
N TYR A 256 3.91 -4.44 -11.38
CA TYR A 256 2.49 -4.38 -11.04
C TYR A 256 1.73 -5.70 -11.25
N GLY A 257 2.37 -6.66 -11.92
CA GLY A 257 1.74 -7.89 -12.40
C GLY A 257 1.89 -9.09 -11.48
N VAL A 258 2.41 -8.93 -10.26
CA VAL A 258 2.60 -10.05 -9.32
C VAL A 258 1.26 -10.40 -8.66
N SER A 259 0.81 -11.66 -8.76
CA SER A 259 -0.45 -12.13 -8.16
C SER A 259 -0.30 -13.48 -7.46
N CYS A 260 -1.09 -13.72 -6.41
CA CYS A 260 -0.92 -14.85 -5.51
C CYS A 260 -2.26 -15.46 -5.02
N ASP A 261 -3.08 -15.95 -5.95
CA ASP A 261 -4.48 -16.28 -5.65
C ASP A 261 -4.75 -17.61 -4.91
N ASN A 262 -3.73 -18.43 -4.57
CA ASN A 262 -3.97 -19.80 -4.08
C ASN A 262 -3.50 -20.07 -2.63
N PRO A 263 -4.43 -20.41 -1.70
CA PRO A 263 -4.11 -20.75 -0.30
C PRO A 263 -3.55 -22.17 -0.12
N PHE A 264 -3.75 -23.10 -1.06
CA PHE A 264 -3.38 -24.52 -0.92
C PHE A 264 -2.19 -24.94 -1.80
N THR A 265 -1.77 -24.11 -2.76
CA THR A 265 -0.61 -24.39 -3.63
C THR A 265 0.54 -23.43 -3.39
N SER A 266 0.74 -22.94 -2.17
CA SER A 266 1.87 -22.07 -1.80
C SER A 266 3.25 -22.65 -2.13
N ILE A 267 3.34 -23.95 -2.46
CA ILE A 267 4.53 -24.61 -3.03
C ILE A 267 4.86 -24.16 -4.47
N LEU A 268 3.90 -23.62 -5.23
CA LEU A 268 4.05 -23.27 -6.65
C LEU A 268 4.37 -21.79 -6.93
N GLY A 269 4.58 -20.97 -5.89
CA GLY A 269 4.97 -19.56 -6.04
C GLY A 269 3.84 -18.65 -6.53
N CYS A 270 4.08 -17.35 -6.45
CA CYS A 270 3.20 -16.35 -7.05
C CYS A 270 3.41 -16.28 -8.55
N LYS A 271 2.34 -15.94 -9.26
CA LYS A 271 2.34 -15.83 -10.71
C LYS A 271 2.49 -14.37 -11.07
N GLU A 272 3.59 -14.02 -11.72
CA GLU A 272 3.61 -12.80 -12.52
C GLU A 272 2.64 -13.02 -13.68
N GLU A 273 1.74 -12.07 -13.92
CA GLU A 273 0.81 -12.12 -15.05
C GLU A 273 1.65 -12.11 -16.34
N LEU A 274 1.74 -13.28 -17.00
CA LEU A 274 2.64 -13.49 -18.14
C LEU A 274 2.20 -12.70 -19.38
N ILE A 275 3.21 -12.33 -20.19
CA ILE A 275 3.20 -11.53 -21.44
C ILE A 275 2.07 -11.86 -22.44
N ASN A 276 1.46 -13.06 -22.38
CA ASN A 276 0.46 -13.54 -23.35
C ASN A 276 -0.90 -12.78 -23.31
N ASN A 277 -1.14 -11.93 -22.32
CA ASN A 277 -2.32 -11.07 -22.21
C ASN A 277 -2.01 -9.60 -22.60
N GLY A 278 -1.10 -9.38 -23.56
CA GLY A 278 -0.47 -8.09 -23.89
C GLY A 278 -1.25 -6.81 -23.59
N SER A 279 -2.44 -6.60 -24.18
CA SER A 279 -3.23 -5.39 -23.96
C SER A 279 -3.82 -5.29 -22.55
N LYS A 280 -4.33 -6.39 -22.00
CA LYS A 280 -4.87 -6.44 -20.63
C LYS A 280 -3.77 -6.25 -19.59
N ARG A 281 -2.59 -6.83 -19.81
CA ARG A 281 -1.42 -6.63 -18.94
C ARG A 281 -0.99 -5.16 -18.94
N ALA A 282 -0.91 -4.55 -20.12
CA ALA A 282 -0.58 -3.13 -20.24
C ALA A 282 -1.61 -2.23 -19.54
N ASP A 283 -2.91 -2.49 -19.71
CA ASP A 283 -3.97 -1.75 -19.02
C ASP A 283 -3.93 -1.96 -17.50
N ASN A 284 -3.69 -3.18 -17.03
CA ASN A 284 -3.50 -3.49 -15.61
C ASN A 284 -2.29 -2.73 -15.02
N THR A 285 -1.19 -2.64 -15.75
CA THR A 285 0.00 -1.88 -15.36
C THR A 285 -0.32 -0.40 -15.23
N VAL A 286 -0.98 0.19 -16.22
CA VAL A 286 -1.35 1.61 -16.20
C VAL A 286 -2.31 1.90 -15.06
N VAL A 287 -3.35 1.09 -14.86
CA VAL A 287 -4.32 1.33 -13.76
C VAL A 287 -3.68 1.12 -12.39
N SER A 288 -2.76 0.16 -12.23
CA SER A 288 -2.03 -0.05 -10.97
C SER A 288 -1.08 1.09 -10.65
N ALA A 289 -0.42 1.69 -11.66
CA ALA A 289 0.38 2.90 -11.47
C ALA A 289 -0.48 4.11 -11.05
N ILE A 290 -1.69 4.25 -11.61
CA ILE A 290 -2.67 5.25 -11.15
C ILE A 290 -3.06 4.95 -9.69
N GLY A 291 -3.35 3.69 -9.37
CA GLY A 291 -3.68 3.24 -8.03
C GLY A 291 -2.57 3.55 -7.02
N ALA A 292 -1.32 3.27 -7.36
CA ALA A 292 -0.17 3.55 -6.52
C ALA A 292 0.02 5.05 -6.25
N LEU A 293 -0.24 5.92 -7.23
CA LEU A 293 -0.25 7.39 -7.02
C LEU A 293 -1.33 7.83 -6.05
N LEU A 294 -2.55 7.35 -6.26
CA LEU A 294 -3.69 7.66 -5.42
C LEU A 294 -3.43 7.21 -3.98
N HIS A 295 -2.94 5.99 -3.83
CA HIS A 295 -2.59 5.39 -2.56
C HIS A 295 -1.53 6.22 -1.83
N LEU A 296 -0.41 6.52 -2.49
CA LEU A 296 0.67 7.36 -1.96
C LEU A 296 0.17 8.72 -1.46
N ILE A 297 -0.68 9.38 -2.25
CA ILE A 297 -1.28 10.67 -1.87
C ILE A 297 -2.16 10.49 -0.64
N GLN A 298 -3.01 9.47 -0.61
CA GLN A 298 -3.97 9.23 0.48
C GLN A 298 -3.26 8.87 1.80
N ASP A 299 -2.28 7.97 1.74
CA ASP A 299 -1.44 7.61 2.89
C ASP A 299 -0.69 8.80 3.46
N SER A 300 -0.30 9.74 2.60
CA SER A 300 0.39 10.93 3.05
C SER A 300 -0.39 11.71 4.10
N PHE A 301 -1.71 11.60 4.16
CA PHE A 301 -2.57 12.30 5.14
C PHE A 301 -2.84 11.51 6.40
N SER A 302 -2.55 10.20 6.41
CA SER A 302 -2.73 9.35 7.58
C SER A 302 -1.68 9.65 8.64
N GLN A 303 -2.10 9.80 9.90
CA GLN A 303 -1.18 9.93 11.04
C GLN A 303 -0.37 8.64 11.32
N SER A 304 -0.75 7.49 10.75
CA SER A 304 0.06 6.25 10.82
C SER A 304 1.30 6.29 9.92
N HIS A 305 1.30 7.14 8.88
CA HIS A 305 2.39 7.28 7.92
C HIS A 305 3.16 8.60 8.05
N ASN A 306 2.46 9.66 8.47
CA ASN A 306 3.00 11.02 8.49
C ASN A 306 2.48 11.83 9.67
N VAL A 307 3.38 12.45 10.43
CA VAL A 307 2.98 13.40 11.47
C VAL A 307 2.65 14.74 10.79
N ARG A 308 1.39 15.18 10.93
CA ARG A 308 0.90 16.48 10.42
C ARG A 308 0.18 17.30 11.50
N GLY A 309 -0.16 16.68 12.63
CA GLY A 309 -0.91 17.31 13.71
C GLY A 309 -0.87 16.49 14.99
N ASN A 310 -1.93 16.58 15.79
CA ASN A 310 -2.10 15.78 16.99
C ASN A 310 -2.91 14.52 16.64
N CYS A 311 -2.40 13.36 17.05
CA CYS A 311 -3.03 12.05 16.85
C CYS A 311 -3.75 11.50 18.08
N PHE A 312 -3.87 12.27 19.14
CA PHE A 312 -4.65 11.92 20.32
C PHE A 312 -6.08 12.49 20.23
N ASP A 313 -7.04 11.83 20.87
CA ASP A 313 -8.35 12.43 21.12
C ASP A 313 -8.20 13.63 22.06
N SER A 314 -8.89 14.72 21.74
CA SER A 314 -8.90 15.96 22.51
C SER A 314 -9.92 15.94 23.67
N ASN A 315 -10.47 14.77 23.99
CA ASN A 315 -11.44 14.65 25.07
C ASN A 315 -10.78 15.07 26.41
N PRO A 316 -11.31 16.07 27.13
CA PRO A 316 -10.71 16.57 28.36
C PRO A 316 -10.60 15.53 29.49
N GLU A 317 -11.30 14.39 29.40
CA GLU A 317 -11.16 13.27 30.34
C GLU A 317 -9.91 12.40 30.09
N SER A 318 -9.25 12.52 28.93
CA SER A 318 -8.06 11.74 28.56
C SER A 318 -6.74 12.53 28.66
N VAL A 319 -6.72 13.67 29.36
CA VAL A 319 -5.50 14.49 29.51
C VAL A 319 -4.39 13.74 30.24
N ASP A 320 -4.75 12.87 31.18
CA ASP A 320 -3.79 12.06 31.94
C ASP A 320 -3.39 10.77 31.22
N ASN A 321 -4.16 10.32 30.21
CA ASN A 321 -3.90 9.12 29.41
C ASN A 321 -4.46 9.31 27.98
N PRO A 322 -3.74 10.02 27.10
CA PRO A 322 -4.23 10.32 25.77
C PRO A 322 -4.33 9.05 24.92
N ILE A 323 -5.52 8.76 24.40
CA ILE A 323 -5.76 7.60 23.54
C ILE A 323 -5.43 7.99 22.10
N PRO A 324 -4.51 7.27 21.43
CA PRO A 324 -4.24 7.52 20.02
C PRO A 324 -5.43 7.11 19.16
N VAL A 325 -5.67 7.87 18.10
CA VAL A 325 -6.81 7.67 17.20
C VAL A 325 -6.36 7.80 15.75
N SER A 326 -6.83 6.87 14.90
CA SER A 326 -6.66 6.94 13.45
C SER A 326 -7.26 8.24 12.91
N LYS A 327 -6.44 9.03 12.22
CA LYS A 327 -6.79 10.39 11.76
C LYS A 327 -6.22 10.71 10.38
N ILE A 328 -7.04 11.35 9.56
CA ILE A 328 -6.66 12.06 8.33
C ILE A 328 -6.49 13.54 8.69
N VAL A 329 -5.32 14.11 8.43
CA VAL A 329 -5.00 15.50 8.82
C VAL A 329 -4.46 16.30 7.63
N CYS A 330 -5.10 17.42 7.30
CA CYS A 330 -4.75 18.27 6.15
C CYS A 330 -3.87 19.47 6.57
N LYS A 331 -2.70 19.17 7.14
CA LYS A 331 -1.67 20.14 7.56
C LYS A 331 -0.32 19.76 6.95
N PRO A 332 0.68 20.68 6.90
CA PRO A 332 2.03 20.32 6.49
C PRO A 332 2.62 19.16 7.31
N ILE A 333 3.48 18.37 6.68
CA ILE A 333 4.21 17.26 7.30
C ILE A 333 5.28 17.83 8.22
N THR A 334 5.23 17.47 9.49
CA THR A 334 6.29 17.81 10.46
C THR A 334 7.35 16.72 10.52
N ARG A 335 6.98 15.46 10.25
CA ARG A 335 7.89 14.31 10.25
C ARG A 335 7.30 13.11 9.52
N PHE A 336 8.13 12.40 8.75
CA PHE A 336 7.79 11.09 8.18
C PHE A 336 7.99 9.98 9.20
N THR A 337 7.12 8.96 9.18
CA THR A 337 7.30 7.80 10.05
C THR A 337 8.22 6.76 9.41
N ASN A 338 8.76 5.86 10.22
CA ASN A 338 9.56 4.71 9.78
C ASN A 338 9.18 3.44 10.54
N TYR A 339 9.07 2.34 9.81
CA TYR A 339 8.88 0.98 10.32
C TYR A 339 10.02 0.01 9.94
N ALA A 340 11.17 0.51 9.45
CA ALA A 340 12.28 -0.32 8.96
C ALA A 340 13.26 -0.82 10.03
N GLU A 341 13.39 -0.11 11.16
CA GLU A 341 14.49 -0.32 12.13
C GLU A 341 13.99 -0.72 13.53
N PHE A 342 13.03 -1.64 13.62
CA PHE A 342 12.67 -2.21 14.93
C PHE A 342 13.67 -3.29 15.34
N ASP A 343 14.37 -3.07 16.47
CA ASP A 343 15.25 -4.05 17.09
C ASP A 343 14.39 -5.18 17.68
N LEU A 344 14.45 -6.35 17.07
CA LEU A 344 13.61 -7.52 17.37
C LEU A 344 13.91 -8.16 18.75
N ASN A 345 14.80 -7.58 19.55
CA ASN A 345 15.25 -8.13 20.83
C ASN A 345 14.61 -7.47 22.07
N THR A 346 13.76 -6.47 21.90
CA THR A 346 13.14 -5.72 23.00
C THR A 346 11.66 -6.11 23.15
N GLN A 347 11.11 -5.91 24.35
CA GLN A 347 9.66 -5.99 24.66
C GLN A 347 8.78 -5.05 23.79
N GLU A 348 9.36 -4.34 22.83
CA GLU A 348 8.72 -3.44 21.86
C GLU A 348 7.82 -4.18 20.85
N LEU A 349 7.89 -5.51 20.78
CA LEU A 349 6.98 -6.36 20.01
C LEU A 349 5.50 -6.19 20.40
N GLU A 350 5.17 -5.85 21.65
CA GLU A 350 3.79 -5.58 22.06
C GLU A 350 3.28 -4.20 21.57
N ALA A 351 4.17 -3.20 21.41
CA ALA A 351 3.82 -1.93 20.78
C ALA A 351 3.62 -2.07 19.26
N GLN A 352 4.25 -3.08 18.66
CA GLN A 352 4.14 -3.43 17.24
C GLN A 352 2.73 -3.93 16.84
N PHE A 353 1.92 -4.35 17.82
CA PHE A 353 0.59 -4.93 17.60
C PHE A 353 -0.58 -4.08 18.07
N ASN A 354 -0.35 -2.88 18.59
CA ASN A 354 -1.45 -1.92 18.74
C ASN A 354 -1.76 -1.19 17.41
N HIS A 355 -1.54 -1.88 16.28
CA HIS A 355 -1.98 -1.50 14.95
C HIS A 355 -3.50 -1.43 14.86
N ASP A 356 -4.24 -2.15 15.71
CA ASP A 356 -5.70 -2.12 15.80
C ASP A 356 -6.24 -0.67 15.90
N LEU A 357 -5.51 0.23 16.58
CA LEU A 357 -5.87 1.66 16.70
C LEU A 357 -5.51 2.49 15.46
N SER A 358 -4.49 2.08 14.70
CA SER A 358 -4.18 2.64 13.37
C SER A 358 -5.15 2.13 12.30
N ASP A 359 -5.61 0.90 12.46
CA ASP A 359 -6.41 0.14 11.49
C ASP A 359 -7.91 0.42 11.63
N ASP A 360 -8.31 1.16 12.69
CA ASP A 360 -9.66 1.71 12.79
C ASP A 360 -9.90 2.78 11.71
N TRP A 361 -11.18 2.96 11.37
CA TRP A 361 -11.59 3.94 10.38
C TRP A 361 -11.18 5.36 10.82
N PRO A 362 -10.42 6.11 10.01
CA PRO A 362 -9.85 7.36 10.45
C PRO A 362 -10.91 8.45 10.60
N TYR A 363 -10.77 9.25 11.66
CA TYR A 363 -11.45 10.54 11.77
C TYR A 363 -10.81 11.54 10.81
N ILE A 364 -11.62 12.24 10.01
CA ILE A 364 -11.12 13.34 9.17
C ILE A 364 -11.13 14.62 10.00
N ASP A 365 -9.94 15.19 10.25
CA ASP A 365 -9.76 16.43 11.00
C ASP A 365 -10.60 17.57 10.40
N ASP A 366 -11.27 18.36 11.23
CA ASP A 366 -12.10 19.48 10.77
C ASP A 366 -11.32 20.51 9.94
N GLY A 367 -10.00 20.59 10.15
CA GLY A 367 -9.09 21.40 9.34
C GLY A 367 -9.11 21.03 7.86
N CYS A 368 -9.45 19.79 7.50
CA CYS A 368 -9.61 19.33 6.11
C CYS A 368 -10.81 19.96 5.39
N PHE A 369 -11.78 20.51 6.13
CA PHE A 369 -13.02 21.08 5.58
C PHE A 369 -13.10 22.61 5.74
N SER A 370 -12.05 23.24 6.26
CA SER A 370 -12.11 24.67 6.57
C SER A 370 -11.98 25.52 5.31
N SER A 371 -13.05 26.20 4.93
CA SER A 371 -13.07 27.17 3.82
C SER A 371 -12.37 28.50 4.14
N SER A 372 -11.98 28.71 5.41
CA SER A 372 -11.51 29.99 5.95
C SER A 372 -10.03 30.28 5.72
N HIS A 373 -9.27 29.29 5.30
CA HIS A 373 -7.89 29.43 4.85
C HIS A 373 -7.82 28.78 3.48
N SER A 374 -7.15 29.38 2.48
CA SER A 374 -6.65 28.54 1.37
C SER A 374 -5.76 27.51 2.06
N PRO A 375 -6.16 26.23 2.13
CA PRO A 375 -5.34 25.30 2.86
C PRO A 375 -4.02 25.23 2.10
N ILE A 376 -2.91 25.37 2.82
CA ILE A 376 -1.56 25.27 2.25
C ILE A 376 -1.36 23.89 1.61
N VAL A 377 -2.16 22.91 2.05
CA VAL A 377 -2.17 21.50 1.65
C VAL A 377 -3.60 21.13 1.24
N ASP A 378 -3.80 20.60 0.03
CA ASP A 378 -5.11 20.07 -0.37
C ASP A 378 -5.58 18.93 0.56
N ASP A 379 -6.88 18.69 0.65
CA ASP A 379 -7.41 17.47 1.29
C ASP A 379 -7.16 16.23 0.41
N PRO A 380 -7.16 14.99 0.97
CA PRO A 380 -6.85 13.78 0.20
C PRO A 380 -7.76 13.55 -1.00
N ILE A 381 -9.01 14.01 -0.96
CA ILE A 381 -9.98 13.86 -2.06
C ILE A 381 -9.65 14.86 -3.17
N THR A 382 -9.37 16.11 -2.82
CA THR A 382 -8.94 17.15 -3.76
C THR A 382 -7.61 16.81 -4.41
N ALA A 383 -6.61 16.40 -3.63
CA ALA A 383 -5.31 15.99 -4.14
C ALA A 383 -5.42 14.80 -5.10
N SER A 384 -6.20 13.78 -4.72
CA SER A 384 -6.50 12.62 -5.59
C SER A 384 -7.21 13.04 -6.89
N ALA A 385 -8.20 13.95 -6.81
CA ALA A 385 -8.92 14.42 -7.99
C ALA A 385 -8.01 15.23 -8.92
N LYS A 386 -7.11 16.04 -8.37
CA LYS A 386 -6.10 16.80 -9.11
C LYS A 386 -5.13 15.89 -9.86
N ILE A 387 -4.61 14.83 -9.23
CA ILE A 387 -3.71 13.92 -9.95
C ILE A 387 -4.43 13.16 -11.07
N LEU A 388 -5.69 12.75 -10.86
CA LEU A 388 -6.51 12.14 -11.91
C LEU A 388 -6.79 13.11 -13.06
N TRP A 389 -7.06 14.38 -12.75
CA TRP A 389 -7.17 15.44 -13.75
C TRP A 389 -5.87 15.61 -14.54
N HIS A 390 -4.72 15.59 -13.87
CA HIS A 390 -3.42 15.70 -14.54
C HIS A 390 -3.14 14.51 -15.47
N ILE A 391 -3.47 13.30 -15.03
CA ILE A 391 -3.37 12.08 -15.84
C ILE A 391 -4.26 12.18 -17.09
N ASP A 392 -5.50 12.64 -16.92
CA ASP A 392 -6.43 12.84 -18.03
C ASP A 392 -5.89 13.84 -19.07
N LYS A 393 -5.39 14.98 -18.58
CA LYS A 393 -4.82 16.04 -19.43
C LYS A 393 -3.41 15.73 -19.91
N LYS A 394 -2.78 14.66 -19.43
CA LYS A 394 -1.35 14.35 -19.64
C LYS A 394 -0.48 15.57 -19.38
N SER A 395 -0.73 16.24 -18.27
CA SER A 395 -0.07 17.51 -17.90
C SER A 395 1.44 17.37 -17.80
N ASP A 396 2.16 18.48 -17.90
CA ASP A 396 3.61 18.46 -17.73
C ASP A 396 4.00 18.22 -16.28
N TRP A 397 4.99 17.34 -16.05
CA TRP A 397 5.39 16.99 -14.69
C TRP A 397 5.93 18.19 -13.94
N ALA A 398 6.91 18.89 -14.51
CA ALA A 398 7.65 19.92 -13.80
C ALA A 398 6.80 21.18 -13.56
N ASN A 399 5.99 21.58 -14.55
CA ASN A 399 5.26 22.83 -14.52
C ASN A 399 3.85 22.72 -13.92
N ASP A 400 3.21 21.55 -14.02
CA ASP A 400 1.79 21.41 -13.65
C ASP A 400 1.57 20.44 -12.48
N VAL A 401 2.19 19.25 -12.54
CA VAL A 401 1.93 18.16 -11.58
C VAL A 401 2.72 18.32 -10.30
N LEU A 402 4.03 18.59 -10.43
CA LEU A 402 4.94 18.71 -9.30
C LEU A 402 4.46 19.79 -8.32
N PRO A 403 4.09 21.02 -8.73
CA PRO A 403 3.63 22.05 -7.78
C PRO A 403 2.46 21.61 -6.89
N ASP A 404 1.53 20.79 -7.42
CA ASP A 404 0.42 20.25 -6.64
C ASP A 404 0.89 19.19 -5.65
N LEU A 405 1.75 18.26 -6.08
CA LEU A 405 2.31 17.25 -5.18
C LEU A 405 3.21 17.88 -4.12
N GLU A 406 3.91 18.97 -4.45
CA GLU A 406 4.71 19.70 -3.46
C GLU A 406 3.86 20.35 -2.37
N SER A 407 2.61 20.72 -2.67
CA SER A 407 1.62 21.16 -1.67
C SER A 407 1.19 19.98 -0.78
N VAL A 408 0.92 18.81 -1.36
CA VAL A 408 0.56 17.58 -0.62
C VAL A 408 1.69 17.16 0.34
N PHE A 409 2.92 17.10 -0.17
CA PHE A 409 4.13 16.69 0.56
C PHE A 409 4.91 17.90 1.10
N ASN A 410 4.20 18.96 1.50
CA ASN A 410 4.82 20.13 2.11
C ASN A 410 5.42 19.75 3.48
N ILE A 411 6.73 19.94 3.66
CA ILE A 411 7.44 19.64 4.90
C ILE A 411 7.77 20.94 5.66
N VAL A 412 7.56 20.95 6.97
CA VAL A 412 7.85 22.11 7.83
C VAL A 412 9.35 22.24 8.08
N GLU A 413 10.01 21.14 8.44
CA GLU A 413 11.43 21.11 8.82
C GLU A 413 12.21 20.06 8.00
N PRO A 414 12.93 20.47 6.93
CA PRO A 414 13.57 19.54 6.02
C PRO A 414 14.67 18.65 6.63
N SER A 415 15.32 19.12 7.69
CA SER A 415 16.39 18.41 8.39
C SER A 415 15.90 17.45 9.48
N THR A 416 14.61 17.47 9.82
CA THR A 416 14.05 16.56 10.82
C THR A 416 14.23 15.13 10.33
N THR A 417 14.91 14.31 11.13
CA THR A 417 15.03 12.89 10.88
C THR A 417 13.67 12.23 11.04
N SER A 418 13.45 11.22 10.21
CA SER A 418 12.31 10.34 10.36
C SER A 418 12.36 9.65 11.72
N GLY A 419 11.24 9.09 12.17
CA GLY A 419 11.24 8.34 13.41
C GLY A 419 10.01 7.46 13.52
N GLN A 420 9.92 6.70 14.61
CA GLN A 420 8.75 5.86 14.83
C GLN A 420 7.46 6.70 14.80
N GLY A 421 6.38 6.09 14.32
CA GLY A 421 5.04 6.67 14.38
C GLY A 421 4.65 6.92 15.84
N VAL A 422 4.93 8.13 16.36
CA VAL A 422 4.72 8.52 17.77
C VAL A 422 3.24 8.41 18.19
N CYS A 423 2.34 8.33 17.22
CA CYS A 423 0.92 8.08 17.45
C CYS A 423 0.63 6.64 17.88
N TYR A 424 1.51 5.69 17.59
CA TYR A 424 1.27 4.26 17.83
C TYR A 424 2.46 3.56 18.50
N ALA A 425 3.60 4.24 18.65
CA ALA A 425 4.63 3.88 19.61
C ALA A 425 4.22 4.44 20.98
N MET A 426 3.73 3.57 21.88
CA MET A 426 3.50 4.00 23.28
C MET A 426 4.81 4.52 23.88
N PRO A 427 4.77 5.57 24.73
CA PRO A 427 5.90 5.86 25.59
C PRO A 427 6.06 4.68 26.54
N LEU A 428 7.19 3.97 26.44
CA LEU A 428 7.62 3.09 27.51
C LEU A 428 8.05 3.98 28.68
N ASP A 429 7.35 3.87 29.81
CA ASP A 429 7.77 4.41 31.10
C ASP A 429 9.09 3.78 31.59
#